data_AF-A0AAD1XYT0-F1
#
_entry.id   AF-A0AAD1XYT0-F1
#
_cell.length_a   1.000
_cell.length_b   1.000
_cell.length_c   1.000
_cell.angle_alpha   90.00
_cell.angle_beta   90.00
_cell.angle_gamma   90.00
#
_symmetry.space_group_name_H-M   'P 1'
#
loop_
_entity.id
_entity.type
_entity.pdbx_description
1 polymer ?
#
loop_
_entity_poly.entity_id
_entity_poly.type
_entity_poly.pdbx_seq_one_letter_code
_entity_poly.pdbx_strand_id
1 'polypeptide(L)'
;MTDFRQLDKSDFECWQLDQGGVYYGQVTYVDQDNKIVEDIEQAKKEVEEILNQEPPPEGEEVVVPKFKRVRHGLGVNCYGRTEEDNILCKYEGNWEKDKKHGQGFLVFPDGSTYRGNFKNDKIEGDGVFHWAHKDHTYEGSWKDGRLEGEGSFSHADGTQFNGTFFNNYKLADGFFVNPFLSSEEEAEYQSKCKAFQMKQMSPHQEEFE
;
A
#
# COMPACT_ATOMS: atom_id res chain seq x y z
N MET A 1 -6.02 0.77 -17.51
CA MET A 1 -5.46 -0.19 -16.54
C MET A 1 -5.21 -1.49 -17.29
N THR A 2 -4.05 -2.11 -17.13
CA THR A 2 -3.73 -3.39 -17.77
C THR A 2 -4.60 -4.49 -17.14
N ASP A 3 -5.37 -5.23 -17.94
CA ASP A 3 -6.07 -6.42 -17.44
C ASP A 3 -5.07 -7.58 -17.38
N PHE A 4 -4.64 -7.95 -16.18
CA PHE A 4 -3.68 -9.04 -15.96
C PHE A 4 -4.19 -10.41 -16.44
N ARG A 5 -5.49 -10.53 -16.76
CA ARG A 5 -6.06 -11.73 -17.42
C ARG A 5 -5.72 -11.82 -18.91
N GLN A 6 -5.33 -10.71 -19.54
CA GLN A 6 -5.03 -10.58 -20.97
C GLN A 6 -3.52 -10.51 -21.26
N LEU A 7 -2.67 -10.52 -20.24
CA LEU A 7 -1.22 -10.59 -20.38
C LEU A 7 -0.80 -12.02 -20.77
N ASP A 8 0.12 -12.15 -21.73
CA ASP A 8 0.74 -13.44 -22.03
C ASP A 8 1.65 -13.85 -20.88
N LYS A 9 1.35 -14.99 -20.26
CA LYS A 9 2.02 -15.44 -19.03
C LYS A 9 3.36 -16.14 -19.29
N SER A 10 3.75 -16.36 -20.55
CA SER A 10 5.08 -16.88 -20.90
C SER A 10 6.23 -15.96 -20.46
N ASP A 11 5.97 -14.66 -20.45
CA ASP A 11 7.00 -13.62 -20.26
C ASP A 11 7.26 -13.30 -18.77
N PHE A 12 6.69 -14.10 -17.87
CA PHE A 12 6.64 -13.84 -16.44
C PHE A 12 7.31 -14.98 -15.66
N GLU A 13 8.27 -14.65 -14.79
CA GLU A 13 8.89 -15.64 -13.91
C GLU A 13 7.97 -16.02 -12.76
N CYS A 14 7.91 -17.32 -12.46
CA CYS A 14 7.36 -17.84 -11.21
C CYS A 14 8.50 -17.92 -10.18
N TRP A 15 8.41 -17.13 -9.11
CA TRP A 15 9.41 -17.11 -8.04
C TRP A 15 8.75 -17.37 -6.68
N GLN A 16 9.10 -18.49 -6.06
CA GLN A 16 8.78 -18.81 -4.67
C GLN A 16 9.62 -17.92 -3.74
N LEU A 17 8.97 -17.15 -2.88
CA LEU A 17 9.60 -16.28 -1.90
C LEU A 17 9.78 -17.04 -0.57
N ASP A 18 10.89 -16.77 0.12
CA ASP A 18 11.28 -17.41 1.39
C ASP A 18 10.22 -17.30 2.50
N GLN A 19 9.38 -16.26 2.43
CA GLN A 19 8.28 -16.00 3.37
C GLN A 19 6.97 -16.74 3.00
N GLY A 20 7.04 -17.80 2.20
CA GLY A 20 5.88 -18.60 1.79
C GLY A 20 4.94 -17.91 0.80
N GLY A 21 5.36 -16.79 0.19
CA GLY A 21 4.63 -16.12 -0.88
C GLY A 21 5.09 -16.60 -2.27
N VAL A 22 4.26 -16.39 -3.28
CA VAL A 22 4.62 -16.64 -4.69
C VAL A 22 4.52 -15.34 -5.48
N TYR A 23 5.49 -15.12 -6.35
CA TYR A 23 5.51 -14.03 -7.33
C TYR A 23 5.36 -14.61 -8.74
N TYR A 24 4.50 -14.00 -9.54
CA TYR A 24 4.34 -14.25 -10.97
C TYR A 24 4.48 -12.90 -11.66
N GLY A 25 5.65 -12.62 -12.23
CA GLY A 25 5.99 -11.25 -12.58
C GLY A 25 7.25 -11.08 -13.40
N GLN A 26 7.41 -9.89 -13.97
CA GLN A 26 8.67 -9.46 -14.56
C GLN A 26 9.70 -9.27 -13.43
N VAL A 27 10.96 -9.55 -13.75
CA VAL A 27 12.10 -9.40 -12.85
C VAL A 27 13.21 -8.62 -13.54
N THR A 28 14.11 -8.08 -12.73
CA THR A 28 15.40 -7.59 -13.20
C THR A 28 16.47 -7.93 -12.17
N TYR A 29 17.72 -7.56 -12.45
CA TYR A 29 18.86 -7.79 -11.59
C TYR A 29 19.44 -6.46 -11.14
N VAL A 30 19.88 -6.40 -9.89
CA VAL A 30 20.57 -5.22 -9.35
C VAL A 30 21.96 -5.59 -8.82
N ASP A 31 22.88 -4.63 -8.90
CA ASP A 31 24.20 -4.71 -8.29
C ASP A 31 24.17 -4.45 -6.76
N GLN A 32 25.34 -4.46 -6.14
CA GLN A 32 25.53 -4.18 -4.71
C GLN A 32 25.12 -2.75 -4.31
N ASP A 33 25.06 -1.80 -5.25
CA ASP A 33 24.58 -0.43 -5.07
C ASP A 33 23.07 -0.29 -5.34
N ASN A 34 22.36 -1.39 -5.58
CA ASN A 34 20.94 -1.42 -5.97
C ASN A 34 20.64 -0.67 -7.29
N LYS A 35 21.58 -0.62 -8.23
CA LYS A 35 21.38 -0.13 -9.61
C LYS A 35 20.96 -1.30 -10.50
N ILE A 36 20.09 -1.04 -11.48
CA ILE A 36 19.67 -2.06 -12.45
C ILE A 36 20.86 -2.39 -13.35
N VAL A 37 21.11 -3.68 -13.55
CA VAL A 37 22.14 -4.17 -14.47
C VAL A 37 21.61 -4.10 -15.90
N GLU A 38 22.41 -3.56 -16.82
CA GLU A 38 22.04 -3.45 -18.24
C GLU A 38 22.05 -4.81 -18.95
N ASP A 39 23.06 -5.64 -18.69
CA ASP A 39 23.12 -7.04 -19.18
C ASP A 39 22.37 -7.98 -18.22
N ILE A 40 21.05 -8.03 -18.41
CA ILE A 40 20.13 -8.88 -17.63
C ILE A 40 20.42 -10.37 -17.84
N GLU A 41 20.82 -10.79 -19.04
CA GLU A 41 21.06 -12.21 -19.37
C GLU A 41 22.36 -12.71 -18.72
N GLN A 42 23.44 -11.92 -18.74
CA GLN A 42 24.65 -12.23 -17.97
C GLN A 42 24.34 -12.30 -16.47
N ALA A 43 23.62 -11.31 -15.93
CA ALA A 43 23.29 -11.27 -14.50
C ALA A 43 22.42 -12.46 -14.08
N LYS A 44 21.45 -12.84 -14.92
CA LYS A 44 20.61 -14.02 -14.74
C LYS A 44 21.46 -15.30 -14.70
N LYS A 45 22.31 -15.49 -15.69
CA LYS A 45 23.19 -16.66 -15.77
C LYS A 45 24.11 -16.79 -14.55
N GLU A 46 24.79 -15.72 -14.13
CA GLU A 46 25.65 -15.72 -12.95
C GLU A 46 24.87 -16.09 -11.66
N VAL A 47 23.64 -15.59 -11.52
CA VAL A 47 22.78 -15.90 -10.36
C VAL A 47 22.29 -17.35 -10.40
N GLU A 48 21.85 -17.85 -11.55
CA GLU A 48 21.40 -19.24 -11.71
C GLU A 48 22.55 -20.25 -11.57
N GLU A 49 23.76 -19.94 -12.05
CA GLU A 49 24.94 -20.78 -11.86
C GLU A 49 25.32 -20.95 -10.39
N ILE A 50 25.07 -19.95 -9.54
CA ILE A 50 25.33 -20.02 -8.09
C ILE A 50 24.16 -20.67 -7.33
N LEU A 51 22.91 -20.28 -7.61
CA LEU A 51 21.73 -20.80 -6.89
C LEU A 51 21.44 -22.28 -7.15
N ASN A 52 21.94 -22.85 -8.26
CA ASN A 52 21.79 -24.28 -8.58
C ASN A 52 22.94 -25.17 -8.05
N GLN A 53 23.92 -24.61 -7.33
CA GLN A 53 24.96 -25.40 -6.66
C GLN A 53 24.44 -26.03 -5.37
N GLU A 54 24.99 -27.19 -4.99
CA GLU A 54 24.74 -27.73 -3.66
C GLU A 54 25.29 -26.76 -2.59
N PRO A 55 24.60 -26.60 -1.44
CA PRO A 55 25.09 -25.73 -0.38
C PRO A 55 26.48 -26.20 0.09
N PRO A 56 27.42 -25.27 0.37
CA PRO A 56 28.78 -25.64 0.72
C PRO A 56 28.83 -26.40 2.05
N PRO A 57 29.87 -27.24 2.28
CA PRO A 57 30.08 -27.95 3.53
C PRO A 57 30.06 -27.02 4.76
N GLU A 58 29.67 -27.58 5.92
CA GLU A 58 29.61 -26.82 7.16
C GLU A 58 31.00 -26.28 7.55
N GLY A 59 31.12 -24.95 7.57
CA GLY A 59 32.38 -24.24 7.84
C GLY A 59 33.08 -23.65 6.61
N GLU A 60 32.58 -23.90 5.39
CA GLU A 60 33.06 -23.25 4.17
C GLU A 60 32.29 -21.94 3.87
N GLU A 61 32.89 -21.07 3.05
CA GLU A 61 32.33 -19.75 2.73
C GLU A 61 31.19 -19.85 1.70
N VAL A 62 30.04 -19.26 2.01
CA VAL A 62 28.88 -19.22 1.10
C VAL A 62 29.14 -18.21 -0.01
N VAL A 63 29.27 -18.69 -1.24
CA VAL A 63 29.38 -17.84 -2.44
C VAL A 63 28.04 -17.11 -2.63
N VAL A 64 28.02 -15.82 -2.30
CA VAL A 64 26.83 -14.97 -2.50
C VAL A 64 26.82 -14.45 -3.94
N PRO A 65 25.70 -14.52 -4.68
CA PRO A 65 25.62 -13.94 -6.02
C PRO A 65 25.96 -12.45 -6.03
N LYS A 66 26.77 -12.04 -7.01
CA LYS A 66 27.16 -10.64 -7.24
C LYS A 66 25.96 -9.73 -7.51
N PHE A 67 24.94 -10.28 -8.14
CA PHE A 67 23.70 -9.60 -8.49
C PHE A 67 22.53 -10.18 -7.70
N LYS A 68 21.57 -9.32 -7.35
CA LYS A 68 20.32 -9.74 -6.72
C LYS A 68 19.18 -9.70 -7.74
N ARG A 69 18.46 -10.81 -7.93
CA ARG A 69 17.16 -10.81 -8.64
C ARG A 69 16.13 -10.03 -7.82
N VAL A 70 15.41 -9.13 -8.45
CA VAL A 70 14.36 -8.30 -7.83
C VAL A 70 13.12 -8.20 -8.72
N ARG A 71 11.95 -8.02 -8.10
CA ARG A 71 10.68 -7.78 -8.80
C ARG A 71 10.71 -6.40 -9.47
N HIS A 72 10.41 -6.32 -10.76
CA HIS A 72 10.44 -5.07 -11.52
C HIS A 72 9.56 -5.18 -12.77
N GLY A 73 8.78 -4.15 -13.09
CA GLY A 73 7.79 -4.20 -14.18
C GLY A 73 6.41 -4.64 -13.69
N LEU A 74 5.63 -5.36 -14.49
CA LEU A 74 4.32 -5.87 -14.08
C LEU A 74 4.45 -7.19 -13.30
N GLY A 75 3.67 -7.36 -12.24
CA GLY A 75 3.67 -8.63 -11.51
C GLY A 75 2.56 -8.79 -10.47
N VAL A 76 2.19 -10.04 -10.24
CA VAL A 76 1.29 -10.51 -9.19
C VAL A 76 2.11 -11.10 -8.06
N ASN A 77 1.77 -10.77 -6.82
CA ASN A 77 2.38 -11.37 -5.64
C ASN A 77 1.29 -11.81 -4.66
N CYS A 78 1.27 -13.10 -4.33
CA CYS A 78 0.36 -13.70 -3.36
C CYS A 78 1.15 -14.11 -2.12
N TYR A 79 0.68 -13.74 -0.93
CA TYR A 79 1.18 -14.27 0.33
C TYR A 79 0.11 -15.15 0.98
N GLY A 80 0.57 -16.19 1.68
CA GLY A 80 -0.29 -17.12 2.38
C GLY A 80 -0.63 -18.34 1.53
N ARG A 81 -0.22 -19.49 2.03
CA ARG A 81 -0.77 -20.80 1.70
C ARG A 81 -1.21 -21.41 3.04
N THR A 82 -2.47 -21.26 3.40
CA THR A 82 -3.06 -22.16 4.41
C THR A 82 -3.32 -23.52 3.73
N GLU A 83 -3.50 -24.58 4.52
CA GLU A 83 -3.89 -25.90 3.98
C GLU A 83 -5.24 -25.89 3.24
N GLU A 84 -6.03 -24.82 3.41
CA GLU A 84 -7.36 -24.58 2.82
C GLU A 84 -7.37 -23.51 1.69
N ASP A 85 -6.27 -23.33 0.95
CA ASP A 85 -6.14 -22.52 -0.29
C ASP A 85 -6.49 -21.01 -0.23
N ASN A 86 -6.82 -20.45 0.94
CA ASN A 86 -7.10 -19.02 1.08
C ASN A 86 -5.83 -18.16 0.98
N ILE A 87 -5.73 -17.38 -0.11
CA ILE A 87 -4.72 -16.33 -0.30
C ILE A 87 -4.90 -15.28 0.80
N LEU A 88 -3.93 -15.14 1.70
CA LEU A 88 -4.01 -14.18 2.81
C LEU A 88 -3.88 -12.73 2.33
N CYS A 89 -3.03 -12.44 1.35
CA CYS A 89 -3.07 -11.15 0.66
C CYS A 89 -2.49 -11.23 -0.76
N LYS A 90 -2.97 -10.34 -1.64
CA LYS A 90 -2.59 -10.29 -3.06
C LYS A 90 -2.25 -8.87 -3.48
N TYR A 91 -1.12 -8.67 -4.12
CA TYR A 91 -0.83 -7.48 -4.92
C TYR A 91 -0.80 -7.80 -6.42
N GLU A 92 -1.28 -6.89 -7.25
CA GLU A 92 -1.38 -7.03 -8.70
C GLU A 92 -1.16 -5.65 -9.34
N GLY A 93 0.06 -5.37 -9.82
CA GLY A 93 0.45 -4.02 -10.22
C GLY A 93 1.88 -3.88 -10.72
N ASN A 94 2.37 -2.64 -10.75
CA ASN A 94 3.74 -2.31 -11.11
C ASN A 94 4.70 -2.49 -9.91
N TRP A 95 5.92 -2.91 -10.22
CA TRP A 95 7.03 -3.13 -9.30
C TRP A 95 8.25 -2.34 -9.75
N GLU A 96 8.98 -1.80 -8.78
CA GLU A 96 10.29 -1.18 -8.99
C GLU A 96 11.24 -1.66 -7.89
N LYS A 97 12.20 -2.53 -8.25
CA LYS A 97 13.28 -3.00 -7.36
C LYS A 97 12.74 -3.57 -6.03
N ASP A 98 11.94 -4.62 -6.14
CA ASP A 98 11.21 -5.28 -5.05
C ASP A 98 10.09 -4.46 -4.36
N LYS A 99 9.86 -3.21 -4.74
CA LYS A 99 8.80 -2.37 -4.14
C LYS A 99 7.59 -2.22 -5.04
N LYS A 100 6.40 -2.13 -4.45
CA LYS A 100 5.19 -1.72 -5.17
C LYS A 100 5.36 -0.27 -5.63
N HIS A 101 5.07 0.00 -6.90
CA HIS A 101 5.16 1.32 -7.51
C HIS A 101 3.99 1.48 -8.50
N GLY A 102 3.71 2.71 -8.95
CA GLY A 102 2.82 2.97 -10.08
C GLY A 102 1.39 2.48 -9.80
N GLN A 103 0.70 2.01 -10.83
CA GLN A 103 -0.67 1.53 -10.68
C GLN A 103 -0.70 0.11 -10.10
N GLY A 104 -1.58 -0.14 -9.14
CA GLY A 104 -1.77 -1.47 -8.58
C GLY A 104 -3.11 -1.68 -7.89
N PHE A 105 -3.40 -2.96 -7.64
CA PHE A 105 -4.50 -3.45 -6.83
C PHE A 105 -3.94 -4.28 -5.68
N LEU A 106 -4.45 -4.08 -4.47
CA LEU A 106 -4.01 -4.74 -3.24
C LEU A 106 -5.23 -5.26 -2.48
N VAL A 107 -5.24 -6.55 -2.17
CA VAL A 107 -6.18 -7.20 -1.24
C VAL A 107 -5.43 -7.42 0.07
N PHE A 108 -6.01 -6.98 1.18
CA PHE A 108 -5.47 -7.09 2.53
C PHE A 108 -6.01 -8.35 3.26
N PRO A 109 -5.36 -8.82 4.34
CA PRO A 109 -5.79 -10.02 5.08
C PRO A 109 -7.14 -9.93 5.78
N ASP A 110 -7.67 -8.73 6.00
CA ASP A 110 -9.02 -8.48 6.52
C ASP A 110 -10.09 -8.45 5.41
N GLY A 111 -9.70 -8.73 4.16
CA GLY A 111 -10.56 -8.63 2.98
C GLY A 111 -10.69 -7.20 2.42
N SER A 112 -10.15 -6.19 3.08
CA SER A 112 -10.14 -4.82 2.57
C SER A 112 -9.36 -4.75 1.25
N THR A 113 -9.68 -3.78 0.40
CA THR A 113 -9.00 -3.62 -0.90
C THR A 113 -8.58 -2.19 -1.17
N TYR A 114 -7.50 -2.02 -1.91
CA TYR A 114 -7.07 -0.73 -2.47
C TYR A 114 -6.77 -0.85 -3.96
N ARG A 115 -7.18 0.15 -4.73
CA ARG A 115 -6.89 0.30 -6.16
C ARG A 115 -6.41 1.72 -6.44
N GLY A 116 -5.18 1.88 -6.89
CA GLY A 116 -4.65 3.21 -7.19
C GLY A 116 -3.14 3.22 -7.33
N ASN A 117 -2.56 4.37 -7.02
CA ASN A 117 -1.13 4.62 -7.15
C ASN A 117 -0.32 4.17 -5.91
N PHE A 118 0.90 3.72 -6.18
CA PHE A 118 1.90 3.29 -5.19
C PHE A 118 3.24 3.97 -5.45
N LYS A 119 4.02 4.18 -4.39
CA LYS A 119 5.40 4.68 -4.47
C LYS A 119 6.21 4.13 -3.32
N ASN A 120 7.23 3.32 -3.62
CA ASN A 120 8.09 2.67 -2.61
C ASN A 120 7.27 1.93 -1.53
N ASP A 121 6.41 1.01 -1.95
CA ASP A 121 5.48 0.21 -1.12
C ASP A 121 4.34 0.96 -0.43
N LYS A 122 4.37 2.29 -0.41
CA LYS A 122 3.29 3.13 0.14
C LYS A 122 2.21 3.41 -0.89
N ILE A 123 0.98 3.53 -0.42
CA ILE A 123 -0.14 4.12 -1.15
C ILE A 123 0.10 5.64 -1.24
N GLU A 124 0.05 6.21 -2.45
CA GLU A 124 0.51 7.56 -2.75
C GLU A 124 -0.17 8.07 -4.04
N GLY A 125 -0.65 9.32 -4.10
CA GLY A 125 -1.43 9.83 -5.22
C GLY A 125 -2.87 9.31 -5.21
N ASP A 126 -3.58 9.33 -6.34
CA ASP A 126 -5.00 9.01 -6.34
C ASP A 126 -5.29 7.51 -6.27
N GLY A 127 -6.36 7.15 -5.55
CA GLY A 127 -6.85 5.78 -5.44
C GLY A 127 -8.12 5.61 -4.61
N VAL A 128 -8.69 4.41 -4.71
CA VAL A 128 -9.89 3.97 -4.00
C VAL A 128 -9.51 2.91 -2.97
N PHE A 129 -9.93 3.08 -1.71
CA PHE A 129 -9.83 2.07 -0.66
C PHE A 129 -11.22 1.66 -0.19
N HIS A 130 -11.44 0.36 -0.02
CA HIS A 130 -12.64 -0.22 0.55
C HIS A 130 -12.31 -1.02 1.81
N TRP A 131 -12.89 -0.61 2.95
CA TRP A 131 -12.73 -1.27 4.25
C TRP A 131 -13.78 -2.36 4.45
N ALA A 132 -13.41 -3.63 4.26
CA ALA A 132 -14.36 -4.74 4.19
C ALA A 132 -15.16 -4.94 5.49
N HIS A 133 -14.54 -4.80 6.67
CA HIS A 133 -15.24 -4.96 7.95
C HIS A 133 -16.34 -3.89 8.18
N LYS A 134 -16.16 -2.69 7.64
CA LYS A 134 -17.09 -1.56 7.87
C LYS A 134 -17.99 -1.27 6.68
N ASP A 135 -17.72 -1.86 5.52
CA ASP A 135 -18.35 -1.53 4.24
C ASP A 135 -18.29 -0.01 3.99
N HIS A 136 -17.11 0.58 4.17
CA HIS A 136 -16.83 1.99 3.89
C HIS A 136 -15.88 2.08 2.71
N THR A 137 -16.00 3.15 1.93
CA THR A 137 -15.15 3.38 0.75
C THR A 137 -14.65 4.82 0.73
N TYR A 138 -13.36 5.01 0.46
CA TYR A 138 -12.76 6.31 0.16
C TYR A 138 -12.25 6.32 -1.27
N GLU A 139 -12.56 7.37 -2.02
CA GLU A 139 -12.00 7.67 -3.34
C GLU A 139 -11.41 9.07 -3.31
N GLY A 140 -10.10 9.20 -3.53
CA GLY A 140 -9.44 10.50 -3.46
C GLY A 140 -7.93 10.41 -3.47
N SER A 141 -7.28 11.49 -3.06
CA SER A 141 -5.83 11.61 -3.01
C SER A 141 -5.24 11.00 -1.73
N TRP A 142 -4.04 10.43 -1.86
CA TRP A 142 -3.32 9.76 -0.78
C TRP A 142 -1.87 10.23 -0.67
N LYS A 143 -1.30 10.14 0.52
CA LYS A 143 0.10 10.44 0.76
C LYS A 143 0.66 9.62 1.92
N ASP A 144 1.78 8.95 1.71
CA ASP A 144 2.40 8.08 2.71
C ASP A 144 1.43 7.06 3.35
N GLY A 145 0.43 6.57 2.59
CA GLY A 145 -0.62 5.67 3.09
C GLY A 145 -1.74 6.32 3.90
N ARG A 146 -1.91 7.65 3.81
CA ARG A 146 -2.96 8.41 4.50
C ARG A 146 -3.88 9.14 3.54
N LEU A 147 -5.12 9.37 3.95
CA LEU A 147 -6.07 10.27 3.25
C LEU A 147 -5.54 11.71 3.33
N GLU A 148 -5.40 12.38 2.19
CA GLU A 148 -4.73 13.69 2.07
C GLU A 148 -5.25 14.45 0.85
N GLY A 149 -5.64 15.72 0.99
CA GLY A 149 -6.19 16.51 -0.13
C GLY A 149 -7.67 16.19 -0.38
N GLU A 150 -8.15 16.40 -1.61
CA GLU A 150 -9.56 16.20 -1.92
C GLU A 150 -9.94 14.72 -2.04
N GLY A 151 -11.14 14.38 -1.57
CA GLY A 151 -11.69 13.04 -1.71
C GLY A 151 -13.16 12.93 -1.33
N SER A 152 -13.67 11.72 -1.53
CA SER A 152 -15.02 11.28 -1.19
C SER A 152 -14.94 10.12 -0.21
N PHE A 153 -15.68 10.17 0.88
CA PHE A 153 -15.81 9.08 1.85
C PHE A 153 -17.28 8.68 1.95
N SER A 154 -17.55 7.41 1.66
CA SER A 154 -18.88 6.81 1.65
C SER A 154 -18.99 5.76 2.75
N HIS A 155 -20.02 5.87 3.58
CA HIS A 155 -20.35 4.92 4.64
C HIS A 155 -21.29 3.81 4.15
N ALA A 156 -21.39 2.74 4.93
CA ALA A 156 -22.27 1.60 4.66
C ALA A 156 -23.77 1.94 4.66
N ASP A 157 -24.16 3.00 5.36
CA ASP A 157 -25.54 3.52 5.37
C ASP A 157 -25.87 4.39 4.14
N GLY A 158 -24.91 4.57 3.23
CA GLY A 158 -25.03 5.40 2.03
C GLY A 158 -24.76 6.89 2.26
N THR A 159 -24.43 7.32 3.48
CA THR A 159 -24.03 8.72 3.73
C THR A 159 -22.64 8.99 3.16
N GLN A 160 -22.49 10.14 2.50
CA GLN A 160 -21.27 10.52 1.80
C GLN A 160 -20.78 11.90 2.24
N PHE A 161 -19.47 12.01 2.48
CA PHE A 161 -18.75 13.28 2.62
C PHE A 161 -17.87 13.50 1.39
N ASN A 162 -17.86 14.72 0.85
CA ASN A 162 -16.99 15.13 -0.24
C ASN A 162 -16.25 16.42 0.18
N GLY A 163 -14.92 16.44 0.09
CA GLY A 163 -14.11 17.61 0.44
C GLY A 163 -12.68 17.25 0.89
N THR A 164 -12.05 18.18 1.60
CA THR A 164 -10.64 18.08 1.99
C THR A 164 -10.39 17.13 3.16
N PHE A 165 -9.33 16.33 3.05
CA PHE A 165 -8.76 15.46 4.07
C PHE A 165 -7.33 15.89 4.41
N PHE A 166 -6.92 15.67 5.65
CA PHE A 166 -5.55 15.85 6.10
C PHE A 166 -5.18 14.79 7.12
N ASN A 167 -4.10 14.05 6.87
CA ASN A 167 -3.57 13.05 7.81
C ASN A 167 -4.65 12.07 8.34
N ASN A 168 -5.53 11.57 7.46
CA ASN A 168 -6.71 10.71 7.73
C ASN A 168 -7.97 11.38 8.34
N TYR A 169 -7.98 12.68 8.59
CA TYR A 169 -9.17 13.40 9.10
C TYR A 169 -9.87 14.19 7.99
N LYS A 170 -11.20 14.20 7.95
CA LYS A 170 -11.99 15.07 7.06
C LYS A 170 -12.12 16.48 7.65
N LEU A 171 -12.16 17.51 6.80
CA LEU A 171 -12.45 18.89 7.22
C LEU A 171 -13.96 19.15 7.17
N ALA A 172 -14.63 19.16 8.32
CA ALA A 172 -16.07 19.42 8.46
C ALA A 172 -16.31 20.62 9.39
N ASP A 173 -17.09 21.61 8.94
CA ASP A 173 -17.42 22.84 9.68
C ASP A 173 -16.20 23.59 10.27
N GLY A 174 -15.04 23.51 9.62
CA GLY A 174 -13.79 24.12 10.10
C GLY A 174 -13.00 23.29 11.11
N PHE A 175 -13.42 22.05 11.39
CA PHE A 175 -12.76 21.11 12.29
C PHE A 175 -12.27 19.86 11.55
N PHE A 176 -11.14 19.30 12.00
CA PHE A 176 -10.70 17.98 11.54
C PHE A 176 -11.42 16.89 12.33
N VAL A 177 -12.28 16.13 11.66
CA VAL A 177 -13.13 15.10 12.23
C VAL A 177 -12.68 13.73 11.70
N ASN A 178 -12.72 12.70 12.55
CA ASN A 178 -12.47 11.32 12.11
C ASN A 178 -13.61 10.90 11.15
N PRO A 179 -13.33 10.51 9.89
CA PRO A 179 -14.37 10.18 8.91
C PRO A 179 -15.15 8.90 9.22
N PHE A 180 -14.73 8.10 10.21
CA PHE A 180 -15.44 6.88 10.64
C PHE A 180 -16.45 7.11 11.78
N LEU A 181 -16.66 8.36 12.22
CA LEU A 181 -17.67 8.68 13.24
C LEU A 181 -19.08 8.66 12.63
N SER A 182 -20.05 8.15 13.39
CA SER A 182 -21.46 8.36 13.09
C SER A 182 -21.84 9.84 13.20
N SER A 183 -22.96 10.23 12.59
CA SER A 183 -23.44 11.62 12.64
C SER A 183 -23.70 12.13 14.07
N GLU A 184 -24.06 11.25 15.01
CA GLU A 184 -24.25 11.58 16.42
C GLU A 184 -22.92 11.88 17.13
N GLU A 185 -21.92 11.02 16.93
CA GLU A 185 -20.56 11.18 17.48
C GLU A 185 -19.86 12.42 16.90
N GLU A 186 -20.02 12.70 15.60
CA GLU A 186 -19.52 13.91 14.96
C GLU A 186 -20.17 15.16 15.55
N ALA A 187 -21.50 15.18 15.73
CA ALA A 187 -22.19 16.31 16.32
C ALA A 187 -21.73 16.58 17.77
N GLU A 188 -21.50 15.52 18.57
CA GLU A 188 -20.96 15.64 19.92
C GLU A 188 -19.52 16.17 19.91
N TYR A 189 -18.65 15.63 19.03
CA TYR A 189 -17.26 16.08 18.86
C TYR A 189 -17.19 17.56 18.48
N GLN A 190 -17.91 17.98 17.43
CA GLN A 190 -17.94 19.36 17.00
C GLN A 190 -18.47 20.29 18.11
N SER A 191 -19.48 19.86 18.88
CA SER A 191 -20.03 20.64 19.99
C SER A 191 -18.97 20.87 21.09
N LYS A 192 -18.18 19.84 21.42
CA LYS A 192 -17.05 19.95 22.36
C LYS A 192 -15.98 20.92 21.82
N CYS A 193 -15.64 20.84 20.53
CA CYS A 193 -14.66 21.72 19.90
C CYS A 193 -15.11 23.20 19.87
N LYS A 194 -16.37 23.45 19.49
CA LYS A 194 -16.98 24.80 19.50
C LYS A 194 -17.00 25.39 20.92
N ALA A 195 -17.39 24.59 21.93
CA ALA A 195 -17.37 25.00 23.34
C ALA A 195 -15.95 25.28 23.87
N PHE A 196 -14.93 24.53 23.41
CA PHE A 196 -13.53 24.80 23.76
C PHE A 196 -13.01 26.10 23.12
N GLN A 197 -13.28 26.33 21.83
CA GLN A 197 -12.91 27.58 21.17
C GLN A 197 -13.52 28.81 21.83
N MET A 198 -14.82 28.76 22.19
CA MET A 198 -15.47 29.86 22.93
C MET A 198 -14.76 30.18 24.25
N LYS A 199 -14.34 29.16 25.01
CA LYS A 199 -13.58 29.34 26.27
C LYS A 199 -12.19 29.96 26.07
N GLN A 200 -11.55 29.75 24.92
CA GLN A 200 -10.27 30.37 24.57
C GLN A 200 -10.44 31.81 24.03
N MET A 201 -11.65 32.18 23.60
CA MET A 201 -11.95 33.50 23.02
C MET A 201 -12.54 34.51 24.01
N SER A 202 -13.02 34.07 25.18
CA SER A 202 -13.42 34.99 26.26
C SER A 202 -12.18 35.67 26.87
N PRO A 203 -12.01 37.00 26.76
CA PRO A 203 -11.00 37.70 27.53
C PRO A 203 -11.34 37.65 29.02
N HIS A 204 -10.33 37.77 29.88
CA HIS A 204 -10.57 38.18 31.26
C HIS A 204 -11.32 39.52 31.26
N GLN A 205 -12.60 39.50 31.64
CA GLN A 205 -13.18 40.62 32.36
C GLN A 205 -12.68 40.51 33.80
N GLU A 206 -11.43 40.93 34.03
CA GLU A 206 -11.04 41.35 35.37
C GLU A 206 -11.78 42.66 35.66
N GLU A 207 -12.70 42.57 36.62
CA GLU A 207 -13.36 43.73 37.21
C GLU A 207 -12.30 44.60 37.89
N PHE A 208 -12.04 45.78 37.32
CA PHE A 208 -11.40 46.88 38.03
C PHE A 208 -12.50 47.75 38.65
N GLU A 209 -12.85 47.45 39.91
CA GLU A 209 -13.46 48.38 40.87
C GLU A 209 -12.51 48.63 42.05
#